data_AF-A0A6J5F886-F1
#
_entry.id   AF-A0A6J5F886-F1
#
_cell.length_a   1.000
_cell.length_b   1.000
_cell.length_c   1.000
_cell.angle_alpha   90.00
_cell.angle_beta   90.00
_cell.angle_gamma   90.00
#
_symmetry.space_group_name_H-M   'P 1'
#
loop_
_entity.id
_entity.type
_entity.pdbx_description
1 polymer ?
#
loop_
_entity_poly.entity_id
_entity_poly.type
_entity_poly.pdbx_seq_one_letter_code
_entity_poly.pdbx_strand_id
1 'polypeptide(L)'
;MSAWGNCRHARAPSSTTRSCPSKWIRAADLTGQANPCERSSSRSGEQNGLFSSHVSLDFGGLGLDHMSKAMLFEEAGYSPLGPVALNIAAPDEGNMHLLHEVTAPEQKER
;
A
#
# COMPACT_ATOMS: atom_id res chain seq x y z
N MET A 1 -30.54 0.86 -5.44
CA MET A 1 -29.84 2.03 -6.03
C MET A 1 -29.86 3.18 -5.03
N SER A 2 -28.98 3.17 -4.02
CA SER A 2 -28.77 4.28 -3.07
C SER A 2 -27.64 3.89 -2.14
N ALA A 3 -26.49 4.56 -2.23
CA ALA A 3 -25.51 4.80 -1.15
C ALA A 3 -24.21 5.44 -1.67
N TRP A 4 -24.28 6.34 -2.67
CA TRP A 4 -23.14 7.19 -3.06
C TRP A 4 -23.21 8.52 -2.28
N GLY A 5 -23.08 8.44 -0.96
CA GLY A 5 -23.24 9.61 -0.12
C GLY A 5 -22.82 9.35 1.31
N ASN A 6 -21.50 9.16 1.56
CA ASN A 6 -20.84 9.60 2.80
C ASN A 6 -19.33 9.31 2.92
N CYS A 7 -18.55 9.16 1.84
CA CYS A 7 -17.08 9.07 1.94
C CYS A 7 -16.38 10.42 2.20
N ARG A 8 -17.02 11.37 2.92
CA ARG A 8 -16.43 12.69 3.22
C ARG A 8 -15.79 12.78 4.62
N HIS A 9 -15.77 11.68 5.40
CA HIS A 9 -15.37 11.74 6.82
C HIS A 9 -14.52 10.57 7.36
N ALA A 10 -13.79 9.81 6.52
CA ALA A 10 -12.70 8.96 7.02
C ALA A 10 -11.48 9.82 7.42
N ARG A 11 -11.64 10.64 8.45
CA ARG A 11 -10.53 11.35 9.11
C ARG A 11 -9.75 10.31 9.88
N ALA A 12 -8.65 9.82 9.30
CA ALA A 12 -7.68 8.99 10.01
C ALA A 12 -7.27 9.70 11.32
N PRO A 13 -7.54 9.13 12.51
CA PRO A 13 -7.11 9.72 13.76
C PRO A 13 -5.69 9.25 14.05
N SER A 14 -4.70 10.11 13.83
CA SER A 14 -3.51 10.17 14.69
C SER A 14 -2.66 11.38 14.32
N SER A 15 -2.14 12.02 15.36
CA SER A 15 -1.29 13.21 15.39
C SER A 15 0.02 13.13 14.58
N THR A 16 0.26 12.04 13.83
CA THR A 16 1.52 11.76 13.14
C THR A 16 1.56 12.30 11.71
N THR A 17 0.41 12.52 11.07
CA THR A 17 0.32 12.91 9.65
C THR A 17 0.62 14.39 9.36
N ARG A 18 0.72 15.26 10.38
CA ARG A 18 0.98 16.71 10.18
C ARG A 18 2.42 17.16 10.42
N SER A 19 3.31 16.25 10.82
CA SER A 19 4.67 16.60 11.27
C SER A 19 5.76 16.02 10.36
N CYS A 20 5.59 16.05 9.04
CA CYS A 20 6.73 15.84 8.14
C CYS A 20 7.21 17.21 7.62
N PRO A 21 8.21 17.84 8.25
CA PRO A 21 8.76 19.10 7.75
C PRO A 21 9.19 18.95 6.28
N SER A 22 8.91 19.96 5.46
CA SER A 22 9.18 19.95 4.01
C SER A 22 10.63 19.59 3.61
N LYS A 23 11.60 19.84 4.51
CA LYS A 23 12.99 19.42 4.35
C LYS A 23 13.19 17.90 4.28
N TRP A 24 12.34 17.11 4.94
CA TRP A 24 12.42 15.65 4.96
C TRP A 24 11.78 15.02 3.72
N ILE A 25 10.76 15.66 3.16
CA ILE A 25 10.16 15.25 1.88
C ILE A 25 11.22 15.38 0.77
N ARG A 26 11.87 16.53 0.65
CA ARG A 26 12.94 16.75 -0.35
C ARG A 26 14.18 15.86 -0.15
N ALA A 27 14.52 15.50 1.09
CA ALA A 27 15.67 14.63 1.36
C ALA A 27 15.39 13.15 1.02
N ALA A 28 14.15 12.69 1.22
CA ALA A 28 13.70 11.35 0.82
C ALA A 28 13.77 11.17 -0.70
N ASP A 29 13.30 12.16 -1.47
CA ASP A 29 13.35 12.14 -2.94
C ASP A 29 14.79 11.99 -3.49
N LEU A 30 15.79 12.52 -2.78
CA LEU A 30 17.20 12.45 -3.20
C LEU A 30 17.91 11.17 -2.78
N THR A 31 17.41 10.47 -1.75
CA THR A 31 18.08 9.29 -1.16
C THR A 31 17.38 7.98 -1.49
N GLY A 32 16.14 8.04 -2.00
CA GLY A 32 15.29 6.85 -2.20
C GLY A 32 14.84 6.21 -0.88
N GLN A 33 15.01 6.89 0.25
CA GLN A 33 14.59 6.37 1.56
C GLN A 33 13.20 6.85 1.92
N ALA A 34 12.36 5.94 2.43
CA ALA A 34 11.03 6.27 2.90
C ALA A 34 11.06 7.40 3.96
N ASN A 35 10.28 8.44 3.75
CA ASN A 35 10.13 9.53 4.72
C ASN A 35 9.32 9.05 5.95
N PRO A 36 9.28 9.84 7.04
CA PRO A 36 8.52 9.47 8.24
C PRO A 36 7.02 9.22 8.00
N CYS A 37 6.36 9.97 7.09
CA CYS A 37 4.95 9.75 6.81
C CYS A 37 4.69 8.41 6.09
N GLU A 38 5.51 8.07 5.08
CA GLU A 38 5.49 6.79 4.38
C GLU A 38 5.69 5.61 5.32
N ARG A 39 6.65 5.74 6.25
CA ARG A 39 6.92 4.73 7.27
C ARG A 39 5.73 4.53 8.22
N SER A 40 5.11 5.63 8.65
CA SER A 40 3.92 5.55 9.51
C SER A 40 2.70 4.96 8.80
N SER A 41 2.54 5.25 7.51
CA SER A 41 1.48 4.68 6.67
C SER A 41 1.67 3.19 6.44
N SER A 42 2.89 2.75 6.13
CA SER A 42 3.23 1.32 5.96
C SER A 42 2.90 0.55 7.24
N ARG A 43 3.32 1.07 8.39
CA ARG A 43 2.98 0.50 9.71
C ARG A 43 1.48 0.44 9.97
N SER A 44 0.72 1.42 9.49
CA SER A 44 -0.73 1.39 9.59
C SER A 44 -1.32 0.29 8.72
N GLY A 45 -0.82 0.10 7.50
CA GLY A 45 -1.24 -1.00 6.63
C GLY A 45 -0.99 -2.37 7.25
N GLU A 46 0.20 -2.56 7.84
CA GLU A 46 0.57 -3.80 8.55
C GLU A 46 -0.37 -4.08 9.73
N GLN A 47 -0.65 -3.07 10.56
CA GLN A 47 -1.55 -3.21 11.72
C GLN A 47 -2.98 -3.55 11.34
N ASN A 48 -3.44 -3.12 10.16
CA ASN A 48 -4.78 -3.43 9.66
C ASN A 48 -4.82 -4.70 8.80
N GLY A 49 -3.68 -5.39 8.61
CA GLY A 49 -3.59 -6.57 7.74
C GLY A 49 -3.85 -6.27 6.26
N LEU A 50 -3.67 -5.00 5.84
CA LEU A 50 -3.92 -4.56 4.46
C LEU A 50 -2.62 -4.43 3.65
N PHE A 51 -1.47 -4.53 4.31
CA PHE A 51 -0.16 -4.48 3.68
C PHE A 51 0.00 -5.67 2.71
N SER A 52 0.33 -5.41 1.44
CA SER A 52 0.47 -6.42 0.39
C SER A 52 -0.78 -7.31 0.20
N SER A 53 -1.97 -6.75 0.42
CA SER A 53 -3.26 -7.46 0.31
C SER A 53 -3.57 -8.04 -1.08
N HIS A 54 -2.91 -7.54 -2.13
CA HIS A 54 -3.04 -8.02 -3.51
C HIS A 54 -2.28 -9.33 -3.81
N VAL A 55 -1.42 -9.78 -2.88
CA VAL A 55 -0.66 -11.02 -3.02
C VAL A 55 -1.52 -12.22 -2.61
N SER A 56 -1.11 -13.42 -3.02
CA SER A 56 -1.75 -14.69 -2.67
C SER A 56 -1.73 -14.97 -1.16
N LEU A 57 -2.67 -15.80 -0.71
CA LEU A 57 -2.81 -16.19 0.71
C LEU A 57 -1.55 -16.83 1.29
N ASP A 58 -0.80 -17.57 0.47
CA ASP A 58 0.43 -18.27 0.87
C ASP A 58 1.53 -17.31 1.38
N PHE A 59 1.48 -16.03 0.98
CA PHE A 59 2.42 -14.99 1.40
C PHE A 59 1.79 -13.99 2.38
N GLY A 60 0.62 -14.31 2.96
CA GLY A 60 -0.07 -13.43 3.92
C GLY A 60 -0.91 -12.31 3.28
N GLY A 61 -1.18 -12.39 1.97
CA GLY A 61 -2.13 -11.50 1.29
C GLY A 61 -3.58 -11.95 1.47
N LEU A 62 -4.53 -11.28 0.79
CA LEU A 62 -5.96 -11.58 0.90
C LEU A 62 -6.48 -12.51 -0.24
N GLY A 63 -5.61 -12.92 -1.18
CA GLY A 63 -6.01 -13.82 -2.27
C GLY A 63 -7.06 -13.22 -3.21
N LEU A 64 -7.02 -11.90 -3.40
CA LEU A 64 -8.01 -11.17 -4.21
C LEU A 64 -7.95 -11.57 -5.68
N ASP A 65 -9.11 -11.62 -6.33
CA ASP A 65 -9.19 -11.73 -7.78
C ASP A 65 -8.74 -10.42 -8.46
N HIS A 66 -8.47 -10.46 -9.76
CA HIS A 66 -7.94 -9.32 -10.51
C HIS A 66 -8.85 -8.07 -10.47
N MET A 67 -10.18 -8.26 -10.46
CA MET A 67 -11.12 -7.14 -10.37
C MET A 67 -11.11 -6.53 -8.98
N SER A 68 -11.09 -7.36 -7.94
CA SER A 68 -10.97 -6.90 -6.56
C SER A 68 -9.66 -6.15 -6.31
N LYS A 69 -8.54 -6.56 -6.92
CA LYS A 69 -7.28 -5.82 -6.90
C LYS A 69 -7.41 -4.44 -7.56
N ALA A 70 -8.06 -4.37 -8.73
CA ALA A 70 -8.27 -3.09 -9.42
C ALA A 70 -9.07 -2.09 -8.57
N MET A 71 -10.14 -2.56 -7.91
CA MET A 71 -10.93 -1.72 -6.99
C MET A 71 -10.09 -1.26 -5.79
N LEU A 72 -9.31 -2.16 -5.19
CA LEU A 72 -8.42 -1.81 -4.09
C LEU A 72 -7.37 -0.76 -4.50
N PHE A 73 -6.81 -0.89 -5.70
CA PHE A 73 -5.81 0.06 -6.21
C PHE A 73 -6.42 1.44 -6.51
N GLU A 74 -7.65 1.47 -7.01
CA GLU A 74 -8.42 2.70 -7.18
C GLU A 74 -8.64 3.41 -5.84
N GLU A 75 -9.12 2.68 -4.83
CA GLU A 75 -9.37 3.23 -3.50
C GLU A 75 -8.08 3.72 -2.82
N ALA A 76 -6.98 2.98 -2.99
CA ALA A 76 -5.68 3.38 -2.50
C ALA A 76 -5.17 4.66 -3.19
N GLY A 77 -5.55 4.87 -4.45
CA GLY A 77 -5.21 6.05 -5.25
C GLY A 77 -5.83 7.36 -4.74
N TYR A 78 -6.85 7.31 -3.88
CA TYR A 78 -7.44 8.53 -3.28
C TYR A 78 -6.47 9.29 -2.37
N SER A 79 -5.40 8.65 -1.91
CA SER A 79 -4.39 9.27 -1.05
C SER A 79 -2.99 9.05 -1.62
N PRO A 80 -2.11 10.06 -1.63
CA PRO A 80 -0.72 9.87 -2.06
C PRO A 80 0.05 8.89 -1.17
N LEU A 81 -0.39 8.69 0.08
CA LEU A 81 0.20 7.70 1.00
C LEU A 81 -0.49 6.33 0.94
N GLY A 82 -1.62 6.21 0.23
CA GLY A 82 -2.36 4.95 0.10
C GLY A 82 -1.55 3.86 -0.57
N PRO A 83 -0.87 4.12 -1.71
CA PRO A 83 -0.04 3.14 -2.37
C PRO A 83 1.11 2.62 -1.50
N VAL A 84 1.70 3.51 -0.69
CA VAL A 84 2.78 3.16 0.23
C VAL A 84 2.24 2.40 1.45
N ALA A 85 1.07 2.77 1.97
CA ALA A 85 0.42 2.06 3.07
C ALA A 85 0.12 0.60 2.73
N LEU A 86 -0.26 0.33 1.48
CA LEU A 86 -0.63 -1.02 1.03
C LEU A 86 0.51 -1.76 0.30
N ASN A 87 1.66 -1.12 0.08
CA ASN A 87 2.76 -1.65 -0.72
C ASN A 87 2.34 -2.04 -2.15
N ILE A 88 1.61 -1.15 -2.83
CA ILE A 88 1.09 -1.37 -4.19
C ILE A 88 1.67 -0.40 -5.22
N ALA A 89 2.55 0.51 -4.78
CA ALA A 89 3.20 1.45 -5.69
C ALA A 89 4.11 0.69 -6.66
N ALA A 90 4.22 1.17 -7.90
CA ALA A 90 5.28 0.68 -8.79
C ALA A 90 6.65 1.03 -8.18
N PRO A 91 7.64 0.12 -8.20
CA PRO A 91 7.68 -1.16 -8.94
C PRO A 91 7.19 -2.39 -8.16
N ASP A 92 6.79 -2.23 -6.89
CA ASP A 92 6.64 -3.34 -5.94
C ASP A 92 5.51 -4.31 -6.31
N GLU A 93 4.34 -3.79 -6.69
CA GLU A 93 3.19 -4.61 -7.13
C GLU A 93 3.56 -5.47 -8.35
N GLY A 94 4.15 -4.84 -9.37
CA GLY A 94 4.55 -5.52 -10.60
C GLY A 94 5.63 -6.57 -10.36
N ASN A 95 6.57 -6.30 -9.44
CA ASN A 95 7.59 -7.26 -9.04
C ASN A 95 6.96 -8.45 -8.32
N MET A 96 6.08 -8.21 -7.35
CA MET A 96 5.39 -9.29 -6.61
C MET A 96 4.49 -10.12 -7.54
N HIS A 97 3.77 -9.47 -8.46
CA HIS A 97 2.95 -10.16 -9.44
C HIS A 97 3.81 -11.00 -10.40
N LEU A 98 4.88 -10.43 -10.94
CA LEU A 98 5.78 -11.15 -11.84
C LEU A 98 6.41 -12.35 -11.14
N LEU A 99 6.96 -12.16 -9.93
CA LEU A 99 7.53 -13.24 -9.14
C LEU A 99 6.49 -14.34 -8.89
N HIS A 100 5.26 -13.96 -8.54
CA HIS A 100 4.19 -14.93 -8.34
C HIS A 100 3.90 -15.79 -9.59
N GLU A 101 3.91 -15.19 -10.78
CA GLU A 101 3.60 -15.91 -12.03
C GLU A 101 4.78 -16.75 -12.56
N VAL A 102 6.01 -16.24 -12.50
CA VAL A 102 7.14 -16.82 -13.28
C VAL A 102 8.12 -17.65 -12.46
N THR A 103 8.14 -17.51 -11.13
CA THR A 103 9.16 -18.18 -10.31
C THR A 103 8.81 -19.62 -9.99
N ALA A 104 9.85 -20.45 -9.91
CA ALA A 104 9.72 -21.83 -9.45
C ALA A 104 9.34 -21.87 -7.95
N PRO A 105 8.66 -22.93 -7.46
CA PRO A 105 8.28 -23.05 -6.06
C PRO A 105 9.44 -22.85 -5.08
N GLU A 106 10.62 -23.37 -5.41
CA GLU A 106 11.83 -23.26 -4.58
C GLU A 106 12.37 -21.83 -4.51
N GLN A 107 12.04 -20.98 -5.48
CA GLN A 107 12.41 -19.56 -5.48
C GLN A 107 11.39 -18.72 -4.71
N LYS A 108 10.14 -19.17 -4.62
CA LYS A 108 9.06 -18.50 -3.88
C LYS A 108 9.22 -18.62 -2.37
N GLU A 109 9.84 -19.69 -1.89
CA GLU A 109 10.08 -19.92 -0.45
C GLU A 109 11.24 -19.11 0.13
N ARG A 110 12.09 -18.51 -0.71
CA ARG A 110 13.31 -17.79 -0.31
C ARG A 110 13.09 -16.30 -0.14
#